data_AF-A0A817SQY3-F1
#
_entry.id   AF-A0A817SQY3-F1
#
_cell.length_a   1.000
_cell.length_b   1.000
_cell.length_c   1.000
_cell.angle_alpha   90.00
_cell.angle_beta   90.00
_cell.angle_gamma   90.00
#
_symmetry.space_group_name_H-M   'P 1'
#
loop_
_entity.id
_entity.type
_entity.pdbx_description
1 polymer ?
#
loop_
_entity_poly.entity_id
_entity_poly.type
_entity_poly.pdbx_seq_one_letter_code
_entity_poly.pdbx_strand_id
1 'polypeptide(L)'
;MACALTTNADHQSALKIQGAFRSHQARLKLKNQAVRQTHEKLEYSSEQTQAKLRDLFVKLINSSDLLSPSVTKLLQQAGLPVEEEELLRSTNPDNISVESSYQGPCIEGPITGNTLIDLIEAFRQGQVLHAKYVCKILHQARVILKSLPNFNRIVLSDVHHVLIIGDLHGQLADLLHIFNEVN
;
A
#
# COMPACT_ATOMS: atom_id res chain seq x y z
N MET A 1 -56.64 32.81 18.82
CA MET A 1 -55.45 33.22 19.59
C MET A 1 -55.46 32.49 20.93
N ALA A 2 -54.80 31.34 21.05
CA ALA A 2 -54.62 30.67 22.33
C ALA A 2 -53.13 30.76 22.70
N CYS A 3 -52.81 31.71 23.58
CA CYS A 3 -51.48 31.86 24.15
C CYS A 3 -51.31 30.74 25.19
N ALA A 4 -50.63 29.66 24.82
CA ALA A 4 -50.28 28.59 25.74
C ALA A 4 -49.25 29.14 26.74
N LEU A 5 -49.71 29.45 27.95
CA LEU A 5 -48.84 29.73 29.09
C LEU A 5 -48.09 28.45 29.43
N THR A 6 -46.85 28.33 28.95
CA THR A 6 -45.94 27.24 29.33
C THR A 6 -45.81 27.24 30.86
N THR A 7 -46.16 26.12 31.49
CA THR A 7 -46.09 26.02 32.94
C THR A 7 -44.63 25.96 33.40
N ASN A 8 -44.34 26.35 34.65
CA ASN A 8 -42.98 26.28 35.21
C ASN A 8 -42.40 24.84 35.12
N ALA A 9 -43.27 23.83 35.20
CA ALA A 9 -42.92 22.43 35.02
C ALA A 9 -42.47 22.09 33.58
N ASP A 10 -43.12 22.66 32.56
CA ASP A 10 -42.72 22.49 31.15
C ASP A 10 -41.34 23.13 30.90
N HIS A 11 -41.09 24.30 31.49
CA HIS A 11 -39.80 24.97 31.39
C HIS A 11 -38.68 24.18 32.08
N GLN A 12 -38.91 23.65 33.28
CA GLN A 12 -37.96 22.77 33.97
C GLN A 12 -37.68 21.48 33.19
N SER A 13 -38.71 20.90 32.58
CA SER A 13 -38.57 19.69 31.76
C SER A 13 -37.74 19.96 30.51
N ALA A 14 -37.99 21.08 29.82
CA ALA A 14 -37.21 21.52 28.68
C ALA A 14 -35.72 21.73 29.04
N LEU A 15 -35.43 22.36 30.18
CA LEU A 15 -34.05 22.56 30.65
C LEU A 15 -33.32 21.24 30.91
N LYS A 16 -33.99 20.25 31.51
CA LYS A 16 -33.43 18.90 31.72
C LYS A 16 -33.13 18.20 30.40
N ILE A 17 -34.06 18.24 29.44
CA ILE A 17 -33.89 17.64 28.11
C ILE A 17 -32.73 18.32 27.35
N GLN A 18 -32.68 19.65 27.36
CA GLN A 18 -31.61 20.40 26.71
C GLN A 18 -30.25 20.17 27.37
N GLY A 19 -30.20 20.00 28.70
CA GLY A 19 -28.99 19.62 29.42
C GLY A 19 -28.49 18.24 28.98
N ALA A 20 -29.38 17.24 29.00
CA ALA A 20 -29.07 15.88 28.57
C ALA A 20 -28.60 15.82 27.11
N PHE A 21 -29.26 16.55 26.20
CA PHE A 21 -28.88 16.64 24.80
C PHE A 21 -27.48 17.26 24.62
N ARG A 22 -27.19 18.36 25.31
CA ARG A 22 -25.87 19.00 25.28
C ARG A 22 -24.77 18.07 25.82
N SER A 23 -25.03 17.34 26.90
CA SER A 23 -24.10 16.34 27.42
C SER A 23 -23.88 15.18 26.45
N HIS A 24 -24.92 14.71 25.77
CA HIS A 24 -24.81 13.68 24.74
C HIS A 24 -23.96 14.14 23.54
N GLN A 25 -24.24 15.34 23.04
CA GLN A 25 -23.44 15.99 21.98
C GLN A 25 -21.96 16.12 22.37
N ALA A 26 -21.67 16.53 23.61
CA ALA A 26 -20.29 16.61 24.11
C ALA A 26 -19.60 15.24 24.12
N ARG A 27 -20.29 14.19 24.57
CA ARG A 27 -19.76 12.81 24.55
C ARG A 27 -19.50 12.30 23.13
N LEU A 28 -20.41 12.56 22.20
CA LEU A 28 -20.23 12.19 20.79
C LEU A 28 -19.00 12.89 20.19
N LYS A 29 -18.81 14.18 20.46
CA LYS A 29 -17.62 14.91 20.01
C LYS A 29 -16.33 14.33 20.57
N LEU A 30 -16.29 14.03 21.87
CA LEU A 30 -15.12 13.40 22.50
C LEU A 30 -14.81 12.01 21.92
N LYS A 31 -15.84 11.19 21.69
CA LYS A 31 -15.68 9.89 21.04
C LYS A 31 -15.09 10.04 19.63
N ASN A 32 -15.65 10.93 18.82
CA ASN A 32 -15.17 11.17 17.46
C ASN A 32 -13.74 11.73 17.46
N GLN A 33 -13.41 12.61 18.41
CA GLN A 33 -12.06 13.13 18.57
C GLN A 33 -11.08 12.03 18.95
N ALA A 34 -11.42 11.14 19.87
CA ALA A 34 -10.58 10.01 20.24
C ALA A 34 -10.35 9.06 19.06
N VAL A 35 -11.41 8.73 18.30
CA VAL A 35 -11.29 7.91 17.07
C VAL A 35 -10.36 8.58 16.07
N ARG A 36 -10.53 9.88 15.83
CA ARG A 36 -9.68 10.64 14.91
C ARG A 36 -8.23 10.65 15.36
N GLN A 37 -7.97 10.92 16.64
CA GLN A 37 -6.60 10.90 17.19
C GLN A 37 -5.95 9.52 17.06
N THR A 38 -6.70 8.44 17.28
CA THR A 38 -6.19 7.09 17.05
C THR A 38 -5.87 6.86 15.58
N HIS A 39 -6.73 7.29 14.65
CA HIS A 39 -6.50 7.16 13.22
C HIS A 39 -5.27 7.94 12.76
N GLU A 40 -5.15 9.21 13.17
CA GLU A 40 -3.98 10.05 12.88
C GLU A 40 -2.68 9.42 13.40
N LYS A 41 -2.71 8.81 14.60
CA LYS A 41 -1.54 8.09 15.14
C LYS A 41 -1.18 6.83 14.36
N LEU A 42 -2.18 6.06 13.93
CA LEU A 42 -1.97 4.87 13.10
C LEU A 42 -1.37 5.26 11.74
N GLU A 43 -1.96 6.28 11.11
CA GLU A 43 -1.51 6.82 9.83
C GLU A 43 -0.06 7.35 9.95
N TYR A 44 0.24 8.14 10.98
CA TYR A 44 1.59 8.64 11.25
C TYR A 44 2.61 7.50 11.51
N SER A 45 2.23 6.46 12.23
CA SER A 45 3.08 5.27 12.44
C SER A 45 3.34 4.52 11.12
N SER A 46 2.33 4.44 10.25
CA SER A 46 2.47 3.81 8.93
C SER A 46 3.40 4.63 8.01
N GLU A 47 3.26 5.95 8.00
CA GLU A 47 4.14 6.88 7.28
C GLU A 47 5.58 6.78 7.78
N GLN A 48 5.81 6.71 9.09
CA GLN A 48 7.15 6.51 9.65
C GLN A 48 7.76 5.17 9.23
N THR A 49 6.96 4.12 9.08
CA THR A 49 7.42 2.82 8.62
C THR A 49 7.81 2.88 7.13
N GLN A 50 7.03 3.57 6.29
CA GLN A 50 7.37 3.83 4.90
C GLN A 50 8.62 4.72 4.75
N ALA A 51 8.78 5.74 5.60
CA ALA A 51 9.97 6.58 5.61
C ALA A 51 11.23 5.78 5.96
N LYS A 52 11.14 4.84 6.91
CA LYS A 52 12.24 3.90 7.22
C LYS A 52 12.55 2.97 6.05
N LEU A 53 11.53 2.47 5.35
CA LEU A 53 11.75 1.67 4.13
C LEU A 53 12.44 2.49 3.04
N ARG A 54 12.03 3.74 2.83
CA ARG A 54 12.71 4.66 1.90
C ARG A 54 14.18 4.86 2.30
N ASP A 55 14.46 5.08 3.58
CA ASP A 55 15.83 5.21 4.08
C ASP A 55 16.66 3.93 3.89
N LEU A 56 16.06 2.75 4.05
CA LEU A 56 16.70 1.47 3.74
C LEU A 56 17.01 1.36 2.24
N PHE A 57 16.07 1.72 1.35
CA PHE A 57 16.31 1.72 -0.09
C PHE A 57 17.41 2.71 -0.48
N VAL A 58 17.40 3.93 0.08
CA VAL A 58 18.46 4.92 -0.15
C VAL A 58 19.81 4.39 0.35
N LYS A 59 19.86 3.78 1.53
CA LYS A 59 21.09 3.16 2.05
C LYS A 59 21.58 2.03 1.17
N LEU A 60 20.69 1.11 0.75
CA LEU A 60 21.02 0.01 -0.16
C LEU A 60 21.59 0.54 -1.49
N ILE A 61 20.94 1.56 -2.06
CA ILE A 61 21.38 2.20 -3.31
C ILE A 61 22.77 2.83 -3.15
N ASN A 62 23.00 3.51 -2.04
CA ASN A 62 24.27 4.19 -1.76
C ASN A 62 25.39 3.23 -1.31
N SER A 63 25.04 2.09 -0.71
CA SER A 63 26.00 1.07 -0.27
C SER A 63 26.33 0.05 -1.36
N SER A 64 25.49 -0.04 -2.40
CA SER A 64 25.75 -0.90 -3.53
C SER A 64 26.59 -0.16 -4.56
N ASP A 65 27.84 -0.58 -4.75
CA ASP A 65 28.62 -0.31 -5.98
C ASP A 65 27.92 -0.85 -7.25
N LEU A 66 26.76 -1.53 -7.11
CA LEU A 66 25.96 -2.15 -8.15
C LEU A 66 25.04 -1.18 -8.91
N LEU A 67 24.79 0.03 -8.39
CA LEU A 67 23.94 1.01 -9.06
C LEU A 67 24.77 2.13 -9.66
N SER A 68 24.77 2.17 -11.00
CA SER A 68 25.41 3.19 -11.82
C SER A 68 25.16 4.60 -11.27
N PRO A 69 26.15 5.52 -11.34
CA PRO A 69 26.00 6.94 -11.02
C PRO A 69 24.81 7.62 -11.72
N SER A 70 24.31 7.03 -12.80
CA SER A 70 23.13 7.51 -13.55
C SER A 70 21.83 7.27 -12.78
N VAL A 71 21.70 6.15 -12.04
CA VAL A 71 20.49 5.81 -11.28
C VAL A 71 20.33 6.76 -10.09
N THR A 72 21.42 7.06 -9.39
CA THR A 72 21.47 8.03 -8.30
C THR A 72 21.11 9.44 -8.78
N LYS A 73 21.57 9.83 -9.97
CA LYS A 73 21.22 11.11 -10.59
C LYS A 73 19.75 11.19 -11.01
N LEU A 74 19.18 10.13 -11.58
CA LEU A 74 17.77 10.06 -11.96
C LEU A 74 16.82 10.09 -10.74
N LEU A 75 17.17 9.41 -9.65
CA LEU A 75 16.39 9.43 -8.41
C LEU A 75 16.43 10.80 -7.72
N GLN A 76 17.58 11.49 -7.78
CA GLN A 76 17.72 12.86 -7.27
C GLN A 76 16.97 13.89 -8.14
N GLN A 77 16.72 13.56 -9.41
CA GLN A 77 15.97 14.37 -10.37
C GLN A 77 14.48 13.98 -10.47
N ALA A 78 13.99 13.01 -9.70
CA ALA A 78 12.67 12.38 -9.80
C ALA A 78 11.46 13.29 -9.44
N GLY A 79 11.59 14.60 -9.60
CA GLY A 79 10.47 15.51 -9.81
C GLY A 79 10.05 15.65 -11.29
N LEU A 80 10.70 14.94 -12.22
CA LEU A 80 10.43 15.03 -13.67
C LEU A 80 10.23 13.63 -14.31
N PRO A 81 9.45 13.54 -15.42
CA PRO A 81 9.18 12.27 -16.09
C PRO A 81 10.48 11.71 -16.70
N VAL A 82 10.95 10.60 -16.14
CA VAL A 82 12.08 9.83 -16.66
C VAL A 82 11.59 8.94 -17.80
N GLU A 83 12.18 9.13 -18.98
CA GLU A 83 11.99 8.29 -20.17
C GLU A 83 12.41 6.85 -19.89
N GLU A 84 11.58 5.89 -20.30
CA GLU A 84 11.71 4.48 -19.90
C GLU A 84 13.01 3.84 -20.40
N GLU A 85 13.47 4.27 -21.58
CA GLU A 85 14.72 3.81 -22.21
C GLU A 85 15.96 4.21 -21.40
N GLU A 86 15.97 5.41 -20.81
CA GLU A 86 17.09 5.88 -19.98
C GLU A 86 17.14 5.12 -18.63
N LEU A 87 15.96 4.81 -18.08
CA LEU A 87 15.86 3.99 -16.88
C LEU A 87 16.36 2.56 -17.13
N LEU A 88 15.94 1.93 -18.22
CA LEU A 88 16.42 0.60 -18.61
C LEU A 88 17.93 0.57 -18.84
N ARG A 89 18.50 1.59 -19.49
CA ARG A 89 19.95 1.69 -19.71
C ARG A 89 20.73 1.80 -18.39
N SER A 90 20.19 2.50 -17.40
CA SER A 90 20.88 2.72 -16.11
C SER A 90 20.68 1.58 -15.12
N THR A 91 19.59 0.82 -15.21
CA THR A 91 19.23 -0.29 -14.30
C THR A 91 19.06 -1.62 -15.03
N ASN A 92 19.85 -1.84 -16.08
CA ASN A 92 19.73 -3.02 -16.95
C ASN A 92 19.88 -4.33 -16.13
N PRO A 93 18.83 -5.16 -16.00
CA PRO A 93 18.90 -6.42 -15.26
C PRO A 93 19.91 -7.42 -15.84
N ASP A 94 20.21 -7.34 -17.14
CA ASP A 94 21.13 -8.27 -17.79
C ASP A 94 22.59 -8.06 -17.39
N ASN A 95 22.93 -6.87 -16.91
CA ASN A 95 24.27 -6.57 -16.36
C ASN A 95 24.47 -7.16 -14.95
N ILE A 96 23.41 -7.62 -14.29
CA ILE A 96 23.50 -8.22 -12.96
C ILE A 96 23.83 -9.71 -13.14
N SER A 97 25.03 -10.10 -12.72
CA SER A 97 25.44 -11.51 -12.67
C SER A 97 24.69 -12.25 -11.56
N VAL A 98 24.25 -13.47 -11.85
CA VAL A 98 23.69 -14.39 -10.84
C VAL A 98 24.79 -15.38 -10.49
N GLU A 99 25.07 -15.58 -9.20
CA GLU A 99 26.09 -16.56 -8.80
C GLU A 99 25.63 -17.99 -9.08
N SER A 100 26.56 -18.87 -9.45
CA SER A 100 26.27 -20.30 -9.67
C SER A 100 25.72 -21.03 -8.43
N SER A 101 25.94 -20.47 -7.23
CA SER A 101 25.41 -21.00 -5.97
C SER A 101 23.95 -20.59 -5.70
N TYR A 102 23.35 -19.72 -6.51
CA TYR A 102 21.97 -19.31 -6.33
C TYR A 102 21.01 -20.48 -6.63
N GLN A 103 20.21 -20.87 -5.63
CA GLN A 103 19.25 -21.98 -5.71
C GLN A 103 17.79 -21.49 -5.67
N GLY A 104 17.57 -20.18 -5.74
CA GLY A 104 16.23 -19.60 -5.71
C GLY A 104 15.57 -19.55 -7.09
N PRO A 105 14.34 -19.00 -7.16
CA PRO A 105 13.56 -18.96 -8.40
C PRO A 105 14.22 -18.05 -9.45
N CYS A 106 14.23 -18.54 -10.71
CA CYS A 106 14.82 -17.85 -11.85
C CYS A 106 13.74 -17.41 -12.85
N ILE A 107 13.81 -16.14 -13.30
CA ILE A 107 12.87 -15.57 -14.26
C ILE A 107 13.61 -15.23 -15.57
N GLU A 108 13.45 -16.10 -16.56
CA GLU A 108 14.07 -15.92 -17.88
C GLU A 108 13.18 -15.15 -18.86
N GLY A 109 11.85 -15.34 -18.78
CA GLY A 109 10.87 -14.78 -19.71
C GLY A 109 9.96 -13.70 -19.12
N PRO A 110 8.89 -13.30 -19.85
CA PRO A 110 7.82 -12.49 -19.29
C PRO A 110 7.16 -13.24 -18.13
N ILE A 111 6.68 -12.49 -17.13
CA ILE A 111 6.00 -13.09 -15.97
C ILE A 111 4.70 -13.74 -16.46
N THR A 112 4.64 -15.06 -16.42
CA THR A 112 3.43 -15.83 -16.72
C THR A 112 2.75 -16.30 -15.44
N GLY A 113 1.50 -16.79 -15.53
CA GLY A 113 0.79 -17.35 -14.38
C GLY A 113 1.57 -18.49 -13.70
N ASN A 114 2.21 -19.37 -14.49
CA ASN A 114 3.04 -20.45 -13.94
C ASN A 114 4.26 -19.90 -13.20
N THR A 115 4.93 -18.90 -13.76
CA THR A 115 6.06 -18.22 -13.10
C THR A 115 5.64 -17.60 -11.77
N LEU A 116 4.41 -17.10 -11.66
CA LEU A 116 3.88 -16.54 -10.42
C LEU A 116 3.63 -17.63 -9.38
N ILE A 117 3.08 -18.77 -9.78
CA ILE A 117 2.85 -19.93 -8.90
C ILE A 117 4.19 -20.43 -8.35
N ASP A 118 5.19 -20.60 -9.20
CA ASP A 118 6.53 -21.03 -8.80
C ASP A 118 7.16 -20.05 -7.81
N LEU A 119 6.96 -18.74 -8.02
CA LEU A 119 7.46 -17.70 -7.14
C LEU A 119 6.76 -17.70 -5.78
N ILE A 120 5.43 -17.89 -5.76
CA ILE A 120 4.63 -18.00 -4.53
C ILE A 120 5.12 -19.20 -3.70
N GLU A 121 5.35 -20.34 -4.34
CA GLU A 121 5.85 -21.54 -3.66
C GLU A 121 7.29 -21.38 -3.15
N ALA A 122 8.16 -20.75 -3.94
CA ALA A 122 9.51 -20.39 -3.49
C ALA A 122 9.48 -19.49 -2.24
N PHE A 123 8.60 -18.49 -2.22
CA PHE A 123 8.43 -17.60 -1.06
C PHE A 123 7.81 -18.31 0.14
N ARG A 124 6.90 -19.27 -0.07
CA ARG A 124 6.35 -20.13 0.99
C ARG A 124 7.45 -20.95 1.68
N GLN A 125 8.47 -21.36 0.92
CA GLN A 125 9.64 -22.08 1.41
C GLN A 125 10.73 -21.16 2.00
N GLY A 126 10.50 -19.85 2.03
CA GLY A 126 11.46 -18.87 2.55
C GLY A 126 12.65 -18.61 1.61
N GLN A 127 12.54 -18.96 0.33
CA GLN A 127 13.57 -18.63 -0.65
C GLN A 127 13.60 -17.14 -0.96
N VAL A 128 14.78 -16.61 -1.26
CA VAL A 128 14.98 -15.20 -1.58
C VAL A 128 15.10 -15.03 -3.09
N LEU A 129 14.35 -14.07 -3.65
CA LEU A 129 14.45 -13.73 -5.07
C LEU A 129 15.70 -12.88 -5.31
N HIS A 130 16.52 -13.28 -6.29
CA HIS A 130 17.73 -12.54 -6.65
C HIS A 130 17.42 -11.13 -7.17
N ALA A 131 18.27 -10.15 -6.87
CA ALA A 131 18.10 -8.74 -7.24
C ALA A 131 17.87 -8.54 -8.75
N LYS A 132 18.56 -9.32 -9.59
CA LYS A 132 18.33 -9.38 -11.05
C LYS A 132 16.84 -9.54 -11.40
N TYR A 133 16.19 -10.52 -10.79
CA TYR A 133 14.81 -10.86 -11.09
C TYR A 133 13.84 -9.85 -10.47
N VAL A 134 14.16 -9.29 -9.30
CA VAL A 134 13.42 -8.16 -8.72
C VAL A 134 13.42 -6.97 -9.68
N CYS A 135 14.58 -6.58 -10.23
CA CYS A 135 14.69 -5.50 -11.21
C CYS A 135 13.85 -5.77 -12.46
N LYS A 136 13.86 -7.01 -12.98
CA LYS A 136 13.01 -7.40 -14.11
C LYS A 136 11.51 -7.20 -13.81
N ILE A 137 11.05 -7.66 -12.64
CA ILE A 137 9.64 -7.51 -12.22
C ILE A 137 9.26 -6.03 -12.12
N LEU A 138 10.11 -5.21 -11.49
CA LEU A 138 9.83 -3.78 -11.30
C LEU A 138 9.73 -3.03 -12.63
N HIS A 139 10.60 -3.35 -13.60
CA HIS A 139 10.53 -2.76 -14.95
C HIS A 139 9.23 -3.14 -15.66
N GLN A 140 8.88 -4.43 -15.69
CA GLN A 140 7.64 -4.88 -16.32
C GLN A 140 6.40 -4.25 -15.65
N ALA A 141 6.36 -4.25 -14.31
CA ALA A 141 5.27 -3.66 -13.55
C ALA A 141 5.14 -2.16 -13.81
N ARG A 142 6.26 -1.42 -13.86
CA ARG A 142 6.26 0.02 -14.15
C ARG A 142 5.65 0.34 -15.51
N VAL A 143 6.05 -0.39 -16.55
CA VAL A 143 5.51 -0.21 -17.92
C VAL A 143 3.99 -0.43 -17.92
N ILE A 144 3.53 -1.52 -17.30
CA ILE A 144 2.09 -1.84 -17.22
C ILE A 144 1.34 -0.76 -16.42
N LEU A 145 1.79 -0.45 -15.20
CA LEU A 145 1.11 0.48 -14.30
C LEU A 145 1.07 1.92 -14.86
N LYS A 146 2.11 2.37 -15.56
CA LYS A 146 2.11 3.67 -16.26
C LYS A 146 1.08 3.75 -17.38
N SER A 147 0.75 2.63 -18.01
CA SER A 147 -0.23 2.58 -19.11
C SER A 147 -1.68 2.61 -18.63
N LEU A 148 -1.92 2.36 -17.33
CA LEU A 148 -3.26 2.33 -16.75
C LEU A 148 -3.76 3.74 -16.39
N PRO A 149 -5.09 3.97 -16.47
CA PRO A 149 -5.68 5.23 -16.02
C PRO A 149 -5.62 5.36 -14.50
N ASN A 150 -5.65 6.60 -13.99
CA ASN A 150 -5.70 6.88 -12.55
C ASN A 150 -6.97 6.34 -11.88
N PHE A 151 -8.06 6.19 -12.63
CA PHE A 151 -9.32 5.63 -12.14
C PHE A 151 -9.66 4.37 -12.94
N ASN A 152 -9.61 3.23 -12.26
CA ASN A 152 -9.97 1.94 -12.84
C ASN A 152 -11.45 1.64 -12.56
N ARG A 153 -12.24 1.50 -13.62
CA ARG A 153 -13.66 1.11 -13.52
C ARG A 153 -13.81 -0.39 -13.75
N ILE A 154 -14.35 -1.08 -12.75
CA ILE A 154 -14.68 -2.50 -12.84
C ILE A 154 -16.19 -2.62 -13.04
N VAL A 155 -16.63 -3.39 -14.05
CA VAL A 155 -18.03 -3.73 -14.27
C VAL A 155 -18.18 -5.22 -14.01
N LEU A 156 -19.09 -5.59 -13.13
CA LEU A 156 -19.33 -6.99 -12.74
C LEU A 156 -20.68 -7.45 -13.26
N SER A 157 -20.70 -8.67 -13.79
CA SER A 157 -21.94 -9.42 -14.01
C SER A 157 -22.36 -10.14 -12.74
N ASP A 158 -23.62 -10.55 -12.65
CA ASP A 158 -24.20 -11.23 -11.47
C ASP A 158 -23.50 -12.55 -11.08
N VAL A 159 -22.70 -13.13 -11.99
CA VAL A 159 -21.96 -14.39 -11.81
C VAL A 159 -20.52 -14.20 -11.35
N HIS A 160 -20.01 -12.96 -11.31
CA HIS A 160 -18.62 -12.67 -10.98
C HIS A 160 -18.51 -11.98 -9.63
N HIS A 161 -17.58 -12.47 -8.81
CA HIS A 161 -17.25 -11.89 -7.52
C HIS A 161 -15.91 -11.15 -7.60
N VAL A 162 -15.82 -10.04 -6.88
CA VAL A 162 -14.55 -9.33 -6.66
C VAL A 162 -14.24 -9.39 -5.18
N LEU A 163 -13.02 -9.82 -4.88
CA LEU A 163 -12.47 -9.75 -3.54
C LEU A 163 -11.72 -8.43 -3.36
N ILE A 164 -12.15 -7.63 -2.39
CA ILE A 164 -11.48 -6.39 -2.00
C ILE A 164 -10.66 -6.67 -0.75
N ILE A 165 -9.34 -6.55 -0.89
CA ILE A 165 -8.39 -6.75 0.22
C ILE A 165 -7.90 -5.36 0.66
N GLY A 166 -7.84 -5.16 1.98
CA GLY A 166 -7.28 -3.95 2.58
C GLY A 166 -5.76 -3.95 2.59
N ASP A 167 -5.17 -3.19 3.51
CA ASP A 167 -3.71 -3.15 3.66
C ASP A 167 -3.17 -4.45 4.26
N LEU A 168 -2.05 -4.92 3.70
CA LEU A 168 -1.31 -6.09 4.16
C LEU A 168 0.01 -5.72 4.83
N HIS A 169 0.51 -4.48 4.68
CA HIS A 169 1.74 -4.00 5.32
C HIS A 169 2.97 -4.94 5.18
N GLY A 170 3.09 -5.69 4.08
CA GLY A 170 4.19 -6.63 3.87
C GLY A 170 4.07 -7.96 4.63
N GLN A 171 2.91 -8.26 5.22
CA GLN A 171 2.61 -9.54 5.86
C GLN A 171 2.38 -10.62 4.80
N LEU A 172 3.47 -11.22 4.33
CA LEU A 172 3.44 -12.27 3.31
C LEU A 172 2.59 -13.49 3.76
N ALA A 173 2.65 -13.86 5.04
CA ALA A 173 1.87 -14.99 5.56
C ALA A 173 0.36 -14.78 5.37
N ASP A 174 -0.13 -13.57 5.60
CA ASP A 174 -1.54 -13.22 5.42
C ASP A 174 -1.94 -13.24 3.94
N LEU A 175 -1.08 -12.73 3.06
CA LEU A 175 -1.28 -12.81 1.60
C LEU A 175 -1.38 -14.27 1.12
N LEU A 176 -0.47 -15.11 1.58
CA LEU A 176 -0.46 -16.54 1.23
C LEU A 176 -1.69 -17.27 1.77
N HIS A 177 -2.20 -16.88 2.93
CA HIS A 177 -3.44 -17.42 3.48
C HIS A 177 -4.63 -17.04 2.60
N ILE A 178 -4.74 -15.76 2.20
CA ILE A 178 -5.81 -15.29 1.30
C ILE A 178 -5.82 -16.08 -0.02
N PHE A 179 -4.66 -16.35 -0.62
CA PHE A 179 -4.59 -17.16 -1.84
C PHE A 179 -5.05 -18.61 -1.67
N ASN A 180 -4.97 -19.18 -0.46
CA ASN A 180 -5.44 -20.55 -0.21
C ASN A 180 -6.95 -20.59 0.08
N GLU A 181 -7.52 -19.55 0.68
CA GLU A 181 -8.96 -19.48 1.02
C GLU A 181 -9.84 -19.13 -0.18
N VAL A 182 -9.26 -18.50 -1.22
CA VAL A 182 -9.98 -17.98 -2.39
C VAL A 182 -9.90 -18.91 -3.60
N ASN A 183 -9.00 -19.91 -3.56
CA ASN A 183 -8.92 -21.01 -4.53
C ASN A 183 -9.80 -22.18 -4.10
#